data_AF-A0A2H9MF73-F1
#
_entry.id   AF-A0A2H9MF73-F1
#
_cell.length_a   1.000
_cell.length_b   1.000
_cell.length_c   1.000
_cell.angle_alpha   90.00
_cell.angle_beta   90.00
_cell.angle_gamma   90.00
#
_symmetry.space_group_name_H-M   'P 1'
#
loop_
_entity.id
_entity.type
_entity.pdbx_description
1 polymer ?
#
loop_
_entity_poly.entity_id
_entity_poly.type
_entity_poly.pdbx_seq_one_letter_code
_entity_poly.pdbx_strand_id
1 'polypeptide(L)'
;FSSLLGDITKIVLIAKAGDTALYSFYEFDWGDSWKSLLDLKPKYPKHLPIFNEANLRDEAKKNQAVIYLSKGNETHWLIPINSSWHSTLYDEFDPSNLGNKPLFYYLKYSNSFGIRDKILGLGALSIVSSTSDSYNIYSDRTAHYFFKYFDQPVGKALIEARNRNYELSQIMKNKNIYEKEYYDTILLGDPSISFDPNLHLEQSVNIKEENGNFAAEYSFDPSYKIIDYDSNSYIIFEDADDYFVDENKPIIPIYKKEFMLPADSELLGFSIKLSNKTYDNIELPIIPSDPDHFTNETFNGMFPEENYWNLEARLLDNRTIFTGLFSPIVYYSNNTAKIFERINISLKYKSPLEILEISAKDIKQGESEKIDLNLFSNLNQNKEAEIILKIQTDGFENISARKAEIKPGGNRIQLIFENTTSTGNYSVSILAVSDGAVIGPKYTYFKVVKRSFFKEILYPIYKLFKINPAGFLNQEKSFKEKYTAKKIGDKTILDYVSLNITIHIEQTPEKTTSQIKTKEGDLAIEQSSLSTKYTLNTSEGSLLIIKEKGQIKKDVFGNEAHLRKVLDDIMEAYKNKLEELNLTS
;
A
#
# COMPACT_ATOMS: atom_id res chain seq x y z
N PHE A 1 0.54 57.37 30.03
CA PHE A 1 -0.31 57.53 28.82
C PHE A 1 0.38 57.05 27.55
N SER A 2 1.62 57.44 27.24
CA SER A 2 2.37 56.93 26.07
C SER A 2 2.73 55.43 26.12
N SER A 3 3.00 54.87 27.31
CA SER A 3 3.24 53.43 27.48
C SER A 3 1.98 52.59 27.23
N LEU A 4 0.82 53.07 27.70
CA LEU A 4 -0.48 52.41 27.51
C LEU A 4 -0.88 52.36 26.02
N LEU A 5 -0.61 53.44 25.28
CA LEU A 5 -0.82 53.48 23.82
C LEU A 5 0.16 52.56 23.07
N GLY A 6 1.41 52.47 23.51
CA GLY A 6 2.40 51.54 22.95
C GLY A 6 2.02 50.07 23.13
N ASP A 7 1.46 49.72 24.29
CA ASP A 7 1.01 48.35 24.57
C ASP A 7 -0.29 47.99 23.83
N ILE A 8 -1.23 48.93 23.70
CA ILE A 8 -2.43 48.76 22.85
C ILE A 8 -2.03 48.53 21.38
N THR A 9 -1.02 49.27 20.89
CA THR A 9 -0.56 49.13 19.49
C THR A 9 0.08 47.77 19.25
N LYS A 10 0.85 47.23 20.21
CA LYS A 10 1.41 45.88 20.14
C LYS A 10 0.34 44.79 20.21
N ILE A 11 -0.66 44.94 21.07
CA ILE A 11 -1.80 44.01 21.16
C ILE A 11 -2.58 43.99 19.84
N VAL A 12 -2.84 45.15 19.25
CA VAL A 12 -3.50 45.25 17.93
C VAL A 12 -2.65 44.62 16.82
N LEU A 13 -1.32 44.75 16.89
CA LEU A 13 -0.42 44.14 15.91
C LEU A 13 -0.38 42.61 16.02
N ILE A 14 -0.38 42.07 17.25
CA ILE A 14 -0.45 40.62 17.51
C ILE A 14 -1.81 40.08 17.09
N ALA A 15 -2.90 40.80 17.39
CA ALA A 15 -4.23 40.43 16.94
C ALA A 15 -4.31 40.39 15.41
N LYS A 16 -3.83 41.43 14.72
CA LYS A 16 -3.77 41.47 13.25
C LYS A 16 -2.90 40.37 12.65
N ALA A 17 -1.76 40.07 13.27
CA ALA A 17 -0.88 38.98 12.83
C ALA A 17 -1.56 37.61 13.03
N GLY A 18 -2.25 37.42 14.16
CA GLY A 18 -3.07 36.25 14.43
C GLY A 18 -4.22 36.09 13.43
N ASP A 19 -4.94 37.17 13.14
CA ASP A 19 -6.04 37.20 12.17
C ASP A 19 -5.53 36.90 10.75
N THR A 20 -4.38 37.47 10.37
CA THR A 20 -3.75 37.21 9.08
C THR A 20 -3.30 35.75 8.97
N ALA A 21 -2.77 35.17 10.05
CA ALA A 21 -2.40 33.77 10.09
C ALA A 21 -3.63 32.86 9.99
N LEU A 22 -4.69 33.13 10.74
CA LEU A 22 -5.95 32.37 10.68
C LEU A 22 -6.60 32.47 9.31
N TYR A 23 -6.69 33.68 8.73
CA TYR A 23 -7.13 33.89 7.36
C TYR A 23 -6.32 33.04 6.38
N SER A 24 -4.99 33.04 6.53
CA SER A 24 -4.12 32.25 5.67
C SER A 24 -4.37 30.74 5.83
N PHE A 25 -4.63 30.25 7.04
CA PHE A 25 -4.97 28.84 7.28
C PHE A 25 -6.35 28.44 6.74
N TYR A 26 -7.34 29.34 6.79
CA TYR A 26 -8.72 29.03 6.43
C TYR A 26 -9.07 29.29 4.98
N GLU A 27 -8.38 30.19 4.29
CA GLU A 27 -8.73 30.61 2.92
C GLU A 27 -7.84 29.99 1.86
N PHE A 28 -6.82 29.23 2.25
CA PHE A 28 -5.86 28.63 1.34
C PHE A 28 -5.69 27.13 1.57
N ASP A 29 -5.57 26.39 0.47
CA ASP A 29 -5.19 24.98 0.46
C ASP A 29 -3.69 24.84 0.64
N TRP A 30 -3.29 24.38 1.83
CA TRP A 30 -1.90 24.16 2.21
C TRP A 30 -1.38 22.77 1.85
N GLY A 31 -2.21 21.85 1.36
CA GLY A 31 -1.85 20.44 1.17
C GLY A 31 -0.60 20.25 0.31
N ASP A 32 -0.56 20.94 -0.84
CA ASP A 32 0.59 20.90 -1.75
C ASP A 32 1.78 21.73 -1.25
N SER A 33 1.52 22.82 -0.52
CA SER A 33 2.56 23.71 0.00
C SER A 33 3.39 23.04 1.10
N TRP A 34 2.77 22.24 1.96
CA TRP A 34 3.48 21.46 2.98
C TRP A 34 4.40 20.39 2.36
N LYS A 35 3.94 19.70 1.31
CA LYS A 35 4.78 18.74 0.56
C LYS A 35 5.97 19.45 -0.09
N SER A 36 5.75 20.66 -0.60
CA SER A 36 6.77 21.46 -1.29
C SER A 36 7.92 21.97 -0.39
N LEU A 37 7.68 22.08 0.92
CA LEU A 37 8.69 22.41 1.93
C LEU A 37 9.71 21.27 2.11
N LEU A 38 9.28 20.01 1.95
CA LEU A 38 10.15 18.84 2.01
C LEU A 38 10.98 18.71 0.72
N ASP A 39 10.42 19.11 -0.42
CA ASP A 39 11.06 19.04 -1.74
C ASP A 39 11.90 20.29 -2.10
N LEU A 40 12.03 21.26 -1.18
CA LEU A 40 12.75 22.54 -1.35
C LEU A 40 12.35 23.35 -2.60
N LYS A 41 11.13 23.16 -3.11
CA LYS A 41 10.56 23.89 -4.25
C LYS A 41 9.30 24.61 -3.81
N PRO A 42 9.38 25.85 -3.32
CA PRO A 42 8.24 26.52 -2.70
C PRO A 42 7.06 26.65 -3.68
N LYS A 43 5.94 26.01 -3.35
CA LYS A 43 4.64 26.22 -3.99
C LYS A 43 3.77 27.06 -3.07
N TYR A 44 3.29 28.20 -3.57
CA TYR A 44 2.33 29.02 -2.84
C TYR A 44 0.98 28.31 -2.74
N PRO A 45 0.30 28.36 -1.58
CA PRO A 45 -0.97 27.69 -1.40
C PRO A 45 -2.02 28.40 -2.25
N LYS A 46 -2.91 27.63 -2.86
CA LYS A 46 -3.99 28.18 -3.69
C LYS A 46 -5.15 28.60 -2.80
N HIS A 47 -5.92 29.60 -3.19
CA HIS A 47 -7.16 29.92 -2.49
C HIS A 47 -8.14 28.73 -2.57
N LEU A 48 -8.83 28.46 -1.45
CA LEU A 48 -9.97 27.56 -1.47
C LEU A 48 -11.10 28.16 -2.32
N PRO A 49 -11.94 27.31 -2.95
CA PRO A 49 -13.10 27.80 -3.68
C PRO A 49 -14.03 28.58 -2.75
N ILE A 50 -14.56 29.71 -3.23
CA ILE A 50 -15.54 30.50 -2.49
C ILE A 50 -16.76 29.63 -2.20
N PHE A 51 -17.19 29.54 -0.94
CA PHE A 51 -18.38 28.77 -0.58
C PHE A 51 -19.65 29.54 -0.97
N ASN A 52 -20.17 29.26 -2.16
CA ASN A 52 -21.41 29.80 -2.71
C ASN A 52 -22.24 28.70 -3.40
N GLU A 53 -23.48 29.00 -3.78
CA GLU A 53 -24.37 28.01 -4.40
C GLU A 53 -23.82 27.41 -5.70
N ALA A 54 -23.23 28.23 -6.57
CA ALA A 54 -22.71 27.75 -7.86
C ALA A 54 -21.55 26.75 -7.65
N ASN A 55 -20.59 27.10 -6.79
CA ASN A 55 -19.47 26.23 -6.45
C ASN A 55 -19.92 24.98 -5.69
N LEU A 56 -20.88 25.10 -4.77
CA LEU A 56 -21.45 23.94 -4.07
C LEU A 56 -22.07 22.95 -5.06
N ARG A 57 -22.87 23.44 -6.01
CA ARG A 57 -23.46 22.60 -7.06
C ARG A 57 -22.36 21.98 -7.91
N ASP A 58 -21.38 22.76 -8.35
CA ASP A 58 -20.33 22.28 -9.25
C ASP A 58 -19.41 21.25 -8.60
N GLU A 59 -19.04 21.44 -7.34
CA GLU A 59 -18.24 20.48 -6.59
C GLU A 59 -19.07 19.24 -6.22
N ALA A 60 -20.35 19.39 -5.85
CA ALA A 60 -21.22 18.24 -5.64
C ALA A 60 -21.46 17.41 -6.90
N LYS A 61 -21.31 17.96 -8.12
CA LYS A 61 -21.37 17.16 -9.37
C LYS A 61 -20.20 16.20 -9.50
N LYS A 62 -19.03 16.58 -8.96
CA LYS A 62 -17.75 15.90 -9.17
C LYS A 62 -17.43 14.90 -8.06
N ASN A 63 -18.16 14.96 -6.94
CA ASN A 63 -17.86 14.22 -5.73
C ASN A 63 -19.01 13.29 -5.36
N GLN A 64 -18.66 12.08 -4.93
CA GLN A 64 -19.63 11.06 -4.52
C GLN A 64 -20.08 11.19 -3.07
N ALA A 65 -19.45 12.12 -2.34
CA ALA A 65 -19.80 12.42 -0.97
C ALA A 65 -19.83 13.91 -0.72
N VAL A 66 -20.74 14.33 0.17
CA VAL A 66 -20.84 15.70 0.63
C VAL A 66 -20.65 15.74 2.13
N ILE A 67 -19.65 16.50 2.57
CA ILE A 67 -19.42 16.80 3.97
C ILE A 67 -19.86 18.24 4.19
N TYR A 68 -20.97 18.42 4.91
CA TYR A 68 -21.54 19.73 5.19
C TYR A 68 -21.41 20.05 6.68
N LEU A 69 -20.42 20.88 7.02
CA LEU A 69 -20.14 21.38 8.37
C LEU A 69 -20.39 22.90 8.39
N SER A 70 -21.63 23.32 8.58
CA SER A 70 -22.00 24.73 8.55
C SER A 70 -23.31 24.98 9.30
N LYS A 71 -24.01 26.09 9.01
CA LYS A 71 -25.35 26.35 9.53
C LYS A 71 -26.41 25.76 8.59
N GLY A 72 -27.51 25.30 9.17
CA GLY A 72 -28.65 24.78 8.44
C GLY A 72 -29.86 24.71 9.36
N ASN A 73 -31.01 24.40 8.78
CA ASN A 73 -32.23 24.06 9.49
C ASN A 73 -32.81 22.76 8.93
N GLU A 74 -33.95 22.32 9.45
CA GLU A 74 -34.60 21.05 9.05
C GLU A 74 -34.91 20.96 7.55
N THR A 75 -34.89 22.07 6.82
CA THR A 75 -35.35 22.15 5.43
C THR A 75 -34.33 22.72 4.44
N HIS A 76 -33.34 23.47 4.90
CA HIS A 76 -32.39 24.19 4.07
C HIS A 76 -30.98 24.20 4.66
N TRP A 77 -29.99 24.22 3.77
CA TRP A 77 -28.62 24.60 4.09
C TRP A 77 -28.49 26.12 4.05
N LEU A 78 -27.65 26.70 4.91
CA LEU A 78 -27.44 28.13 4.94
C LEU A 78 -26.09 28.46 4.31
N ILE A 79 -26.12 29.14 3.16
CA ILE A 79 -24.92 29.53 2.41
C ILE A 79 -24.60 30.99 2.73
N PRO A 80 -23.36 31.32 3.15
CA PRO A 80 -23.00 32.69 3.47
C PRO A 80 -22.99 33.57 2.21
N ILE A 81 -23.64 34.73 2.28
CA ILE A 81 -23.69 35.73 1.20
C ILE A 81 -22.63 36.81 1.45
N ASN A 82 -22.59 37.30 2.68
CA ASN A 82 -21.73 38.40 3.08
C ASN A 82 -21.41 38.28 4.58
N SER A 83 -20.13 38.39 4.91
CA SER A 83 -19.63 38.32 6.27
C SER A 83 -19.01 39.66 6.64
N SER A 84 -19.52 40.26 7.71
CA SER A 84 -18.86 41.33 8.44
C SER A 84 -18.15 40.76 9.67
N TRP A 85 -17.32 41.57 10.33
CA TRP A 85 -16.67 41.23 11.60
C TRP A 85 -17.63 40.83 12.74
N HIS A 86 -18.93 41.08 12.61
CA HIS A 86 -19.93 40.86 13.67
C HIS A 86 -21.15 40.03 13.24
N SER A 87 -21.33 39.83 11.94
CA SER A 87 -22.50 39.13 11.42
C SER A 87 -22.24 38.56 10.04
N THR A 88 -22.77 37.37 9.79
CA THR A 88 -22.83 36.77 8.46
C THR A 88 -24.29 36.69 8.04
N LEU A 89 -24.59 37.20 6.86
CA LEU A 89 -25.86 37.01 6.18
C LEU A 89 -25.81 35.69 5.42
N TYR A 90 -26.90 34.93 5.48
CA TYR A 90 -27.02 33.62 4.83
C TYR A 90 -28.22 33.61 3.90
N ASP A 91 -28.07 32.93 2.77
CA ASP A 91 -29.15 32.53 1.88
C ASP A 91 -29.55 31.07 2.17
N GLU A 92 -30.84 30.78 2.01
CA GLU A 92 -31.37 29.43 2.10
C GLU A 92 -31.14 28.68 0.79
N PHE A 93 -30.49 27.53 0.89
CA PHE A 93 -30.28 26.62 -0.23
C PHE A 93 -31.02 25.32 0.03
N ASP A 94 -31.93 24.97 -0.88
CA ASP A 94 -32.62 23.68 -0.85
C ASP A 94 -31.69 22.58 -1.43
N PRO A 95 -31.25 21.59 -0.63
CA PRO A 95 -30.36 20.55 -1.09
C PRO A 95 -30.95 19.67 -2.19
N SER A 96 -32.28 19.58 -2.32
CA SER A 96 -32.93 18.92 -3.46
C SER A 96 -32.52 19.54 -4.80
N ASN A 97 -32.03 20.78 -4.79
CA ASN A 97 -31.56 21.44 -5.99
C ASN A 97 -30.12 21.07 -6.37
N LEU A 98 -29.37 20.28 -5.60
CA LEU A 98 -27.99 19.91 -5.96
C LEU A 98 -27.87 19.30 -7.37
N GLY A 99 -28.95 18.69 -7.88
CA GLY A 99 -29.06 18.24 -9.26
C GLY A 99 -28.23 17.00 -9.60
N ASN A 100 -27.50 16.45 -8.63
CA ASN A 100 -26.70 15.23 -8.75
C ASN A 100 -27.00 14.29 -7.59
N LYS A 101 -26.41 13.09 -7.66
CA LYS A 101 -26.64 11.98 -6.73
C LYS A 101 -25.36 11.62 -5.95
N PRO A 102 -24.79 12.50 -5.09
CA PRO A 102 -23.84 12.03 -4.10
C PRO A 102 -24.46 10.86 -3.33
N LEU A 103 -23.67 9.82 -3.11
CA LEU A 103 -24.16 8.58 -2.51
C LEU A 103 -24.04 8.62 -0.98
N PHE A 104 -23.17 9.47 -0.44
CA PHE A 104 -23.02 9.67 1.00
C PHE A 104 -23.05 11.13 1.44
N TYR A 105 -23.67 11.39 2.59
CA TYR A 105 -23.72 12.72 3.20
C TYR A 105 -23.30 12.68 4.66
N TYR A 106 -22.39 13.56 5.07
CA TYR A 106 -22.10 13.85 6.47
C TYR A 106 -22.60 15.26 6.81
N LEU A 107 -23.65 15.36 7.61
CA LEU A 107 -24.38 16.61 7.85
C LEU A 107 -24.27 17.03 9.32
N LYS A 108 -23.42 18.02 9.59
CA LYS A 108 -23.20 18.58 10.93
C LYS A 108 -23.78 19.99 11.03
N TYR A 109 -25.03 20.07 11.44
CA TYR A 109 -25.74 21.28 11.84
C TYR A 109 -26.99 20.91 12.64
N SER A 110 -27.62 21.89 13.27
CA SER A 110 -28.83 21.67 14.08
C SER A 110 -29.96 21.04 13.28
N ASN A 111 -30.52 19.95 13.80
CA ASN A 111 -31.68 19.25 13.25
C ASN A 111 -31.49 18.81 11.78
N SER A 112 -30.26 18.46 11.39
CA SER A 112 -29.93 18.03 10.03
C SER A 112 -30.66 16.75 9.59
N PHE A 113 -31.19 15.96 10.52
CA PHE A 113 -32.08 14.84 10.21
C PHE A 113 -33.34 15.24 9.43
N GLY A 114 -33.82 16.48 9.57
CA GLY A 114 -35.01 16.99 8.86
C GLY A 114 -34.87 16.95 7.34
N ILE A 115 -33.64 17.04 6.82
CA ILE A 115 -33.38 17.07 5.37
C ILE A 115 -33.36 15.69 4.71
N ARG A 116 -33.50 14.60 5.49
CA ARG A 116 -33.25 13.23 5.03
C ARG A 116 -34.04 12.86 3.77
N ASP A 117 -35.32 13.24 3.69
CA ASP A 117 -36.20 12.81 2.60
C ASP A 117 -35.79 13.50 1.29
N LYS A 118 -35.29 14.74 1.38
CA LYS A 118 -34.73 15.49 0.25
C LYS A 118 -33.45 14.83 -0.27
N ILE A 119 -32.57 14.40 0.62
CA ILE A 119 -31.27 13.82 0.27
C ILE A 119 -31.40 12.38 -0.21
N LEU A 120 -32.18 11.53 0.47
CA LEU A 120 -32.49 10.17 0.01
C LEU A 120 -33.25 10.22 -1.33
N GLY A 121 -34.12 11.21 -1.53
CA GLY A 121 -34.80 11.46 -2.80
C GLY A 121 -33.86 11.78 -3.98
N LEU A 122 -32.64 12.26 -3.71
CA LEU A 122 -31.59 12.41 -4.72
C LEU A 122 -30.87 11.10 -5.04
N GLY A 123 -31.14 10.02 -4.31
CA GLY A 123 -30.46 8.73 -4.49
C GLY A 123 -29.25 8.55 -3.58
N ALA A 124 -29.14 9.32 -2.49
CA ALA A 124 -28.17 9.03 -1.44
C ALA A 124 -28.43 7.64 -0.85
N LEU A 125 -27.36 6.87 -0.64
CA LEU A 125 -27.42 5.55 -0.04
C LEU A 125 -27.29 5.61 1.49
N SER A 126 -26.56 6.59 2.02
CA SER A 126 -26.39 6.76 3.47
C SER A 126 -26.11 8.21 3.89
N ILE A 127 -26.56 8.57 5.08
CA ILE A 127 -26.51 9.92 5.65
C ILE A 127 -26.15 9.85 7.13
N VAL A 128 -25.07 10.49 7.55
CA VAL A 128 -24.84 10.84 8.96
C VAL A 128 -25.46 12.20 9.24
N SER A 129 -26.33 12.29 10.24
CA SER A 129 -27.04 13.52 10.59
C SER A 129 -27.25 13.66 12.11
N SER A 130 -27.73 14.82 12.54
CA SER A 130 -28.05 15.13 13.92
C SER A 130 -29.56 15.32 14.11
N THR A 131 -30.11 14.69 15.15
CA THR A 131 -31.54 14.76 15.50
C THR A 131 -31.91 15.98 16.35
N SER A 132 -30.94 16.74 16.82
CA SER A 132 -31.17 17.87 17.71
C SER A 132 -30.25 19.04 17.39
N ASP A 133 -30.33 20.10 18.18
CA ASP A 133 -29.50 21.29 17.98
C ASP A 133 -28.01 21.00 18.17
N SER A 134 -27.21 21.35 17.16
CA SER A 134 -25.75 21.24 17.21
C SER A 134 -25.18 22.59 17.67
N TYR A 135 -25.13 22.78 18.98
CA TYR A 135 -24.57 23.99 19.59
C TYR A 135 -23.03 23.92 19.65
N ASN A 136 -22.36 23.90 18.50
CA ASN A 136 -21.00 24.42 18.23
C ASN A 136 -20.35 23.72 17.04
N ILE A 137 -19.71 24.51 16.17
CA ILE A 137 -18.76 24.02 15.15
C ILE A 137 -17.52 23.39 15.84
N TYR A 138 -17.20 23.79 17.08
CA TYR A 138 -16.08 23.26 17.86
C TYR A 138 -16.25 21.81 18.37
N SER A 139 -17.38 21.13 18.12
CA SER A 139 -17.54 19.69 18.43
C SER A 139 -17.17 18.77 17.25
N ASP A 140 -16.29 19.23 16.36
CA ASP A 140 -15.64 18.45 15.28
C ASP A 140 -14.96 17.14 15.74
N ARG A 141 -15.03 16.78 17.03
CA ARG A 141 -14.54 15.51 17.57
C ARG A 141 -15.31 14.30 17.06
N THR A 142 -16.63 14.36 16.99
CA THR A 142 -17.42 13.24 16.43
C THR A 142 -17.05 13.06 14.96
N ALA A 143 -16.94 14.16 14.21
CA ALA A 143 -16.45 14.15 12.83
C ALA A 143 -15.01 13.62 12.76
N HIS A 144 -14.11 14.08 13.63
CA HIS A 144 -12.72 13.62 13.69
C HIS A 144 -12.62 12.12 13.91
N TYR A 145 -13.32 11.56 14.91
CA TYR A 145 -13.28 10.13 15.16
C TYR A 145 -13.94 9.34 14.02
N PHE A 146 -15.06 9.83 13.50
CA PHE A 146 -15.70 9.22 12.34
C PHE A 146 -14.74 9.16 11.14
N PHE A 147 -14.13 10.30 10.77
CA PHE A 147 -13.20 10.38 9.64
C PHE A 147 -11.87 9.65 9.90
N LYS A 148 -11.48 9.47 11.15
CA LYS A 148 -10.33 8.65 11.54
C LYS A 148 -10.54 7.16 11.24
N TYR A 149 -11.77 6.66 11.34
CA TYR A 149 -12.13 5.25 11.09
C TYR A 149 -12.88 5.07 9.75
N PHE A 150 -12.77 6.04 8.86
CA PHE A 150 -13.54 6.11 7.61
C PHE A 150 -13.03 5.19 6.50
N ASP A 151 -11.92 4.51 6.77
CA ASP A 151 -11.41 3.37 6.02
C ASP A 151 -12.26 2.10 6.23
N GLN A 152 -13.19 2.12 7.18
CA GLN A 152 -14.15 1.06 7.48
C GLN A 152 -15.56 1.43 6.98
N PRO A 153 -16.50 0.45 6.91
CA PRO A 153 -17.90 0.76 6.63
C PRO A 153 -18.44 1.87 7.55
N VAL A 154 -19.22 2.79 6.99
CA VAL A 154 -19.68 4.01 7.67
C VAL A 154 -20.43 3.73 8.98
N GLY A 155 -21.14 2.60 9.07
CA GLY A 155 -21.78 2.14 10.31
C GLY A 155 -20.77 1.85 11.41
N LYS A 156 -19.68 1.16 11.10
CA LYS A 156 -18.61 0.85 12.05
C LYS A 156 -17.86 2.12 12.45
N ALA A 157 -17.53 2.97 11.48
CA ALA A 157 -16.90 4.26 11.74
C ALA A 157 -17.74 5.14 12.70
N LEU A 158 -19.07 5.15 12.53
CA LEU A 158 -19.96 5.90 13.43
C LEU A 158 -20.04 5.25 14.82
N ILE A 159 -20.13 3.92 14.93
CA ILE A 159 -20.15 3.23 16.21
C ILE A 159 -18.88 3.54 17.01
N GLU A 160 -17.70 3.49 16.39
CA GLU A 160 -16.43 3.85 17.03
C GLU A 160 -16.43 5.31 17.52
N ALA A 161 -16.88 6.24 16.68
CA ALA A 161 -17.00 7.64 17.06
C ALA A 161 -17.96 7.86 18.23
N ARG A 162 -19.11 7.16 18.23
CA ARG A 162 -20.11 7.20 19.31
C ARG A 162 -19.54 6.61 20.60
N ASN A 163 -19.00 5.39 20.57
CA ASN A 163 -18.41 4.74 21.74
C ASN A 163 -17.33 5.61 22.38
N ARG A 164 -16.50 6.27 21.57
CA ARG A 164 -15.50 7.19 22.09
C ARG A 164 -16.11 8.41 22.79
N ASN A 165 -17.19 8.97 22.27
CA ASN A 165 -17.93 10.03 22.95
C ASN A 165 -18.55 9.54 24.25
N TYR A 166 -19.11 8.32 24.28
CA TYR A 166 -19.64 7.73 25.50
C TYR A 166 -18.55 7.58 26.57
N GLU A 167 -17.38 7.03 26.23
CA GLU A 167 -16.23 6.91 27.14
C GLU A 167 -15.80 8.27 27.69
N LEU A 168 -15.64 9.27 26.82
CA LEU A 168 -15.25 10.63 27.20
C LEU A 168 -16.30 11.29 28.10
N SER A 169 -17.58 11.02 27.88
CA SER A 169 -18.66 11.50 28.73
C SER A 169 -18.49 11.02 30.18
N GLN A 170 -17.92 9.83 30.40
CA GLN A 170 -17.70 9.31 31.75
C GLN A 170 -16.48 9.94 32.46
N ILE A 171 -15.53 10.51 31.70
CA ILE A 171 -14.22 10.93 32.22
C ILE A 171 -14.06 12.46 32.24
N MET A 172 -14.71 13.18 31.32
CA MET A 172 -14.50 14.62 31.12
C MET A 172 -15.51 15.48 31.88
N LYS A 173 -15.07 16.66 32.35
CA LYS A 173 -15.93 17.64 33.06
C LYS A 173 -17.14 18.12 32.24
N ASN A 174 -17.07 18.10 30.91
CA ASN A 174 -18.16 18.50 30.01
C ASN A 174 -19.01 17.30 29.54
N LYS A 175 -19.39 16.40 30.46
CA LYS A 175 -20.11 15.14 30.18
C LYS A 175 -21.29 15.31 29.23
N ASN A 176 -22.14 16.31 29.47
CA ASN A 176 -23.39 16.51 28.74
C ASN A 176 -23.19 16.72 27.23
N ILE A 177 -22.09 17.34 26.80
CA ILE A 177 -21.82 17.56 25.37
C ILE A 177 -21.50 16.23 24.69
N TYR A 178 -20.68 15.40 25.32
CA TYR A 178 -20.28 14.10 24.78
C TYR A 178 -21.44 13.10 24.77
N GLU A 179 -22.22 13.08 25.84
CA GLU A 179 -23.43 12.25 25.94
C GLU A 179 -24.46 12.66 24.90
N LYS A 180 -24.65 13.97 24.70
CA LYS A 180 -25.51 14.50 23.64
C LYS A 180 -25.04 14.05 22.25
N GLU A 181 -23.76 14.21 21.93
CA GLU A 181 -23.18 13.78 20.64
C GLU A 181 -23.31 12.26 20.41
N TYR A 182 -23.24 11.46 21.49
CA TYR A 182 -23.45 10.02 21.45
C TYR A 182 -24.89 9.64 21.08
N TYR A 183 -25.90 10.34 21.59
CA TYR A 183 -27.31 10.02 21.33
C TYR A 183 -27.85 10.67 20.05
N ASP A 184 -27.40 11.88 19.72
CA ASP A 184 -28.03 12.68 18.66
C ASP A 184 -27.44 12.46 17.28
N THR A 185 -26.23 11.90 17.18
CA THR A 185 -25.60 11.60 15.89
C THR A 185 -26.06 10.23 15.41
N ILE A 186 -26.77 10.21 14.30
CA ILE A 186 -27.38 9.00 13.74
C ILE A 186 -26.94 8.75 12.31
N LEU A 187 -26.97 7.49 11.91
CA LEU A 187 -26.82 7.05 10.52
C LEU A 187 -28.19 6.65 9.98
N LEU A 188 -28.49 7.09 8.77
CA LEU A 188 -29.68 6.71 8.01
C LEU A 188 -29.22 6.09 6.70
N GLY A 189 -29.86 5.01 6.26
CA GLY A 189 -29.50 4.30 5.04
C GLY A 189 -28.58 3.11 5.32
N ASP A 190 -27.77 2.74 4.32
CA ASP A 190 -26.95 1.53 4.37
C ASP A 190 -25.69 1.74 5.24
N PRO A 191 -25.52 0.97 6.34
CA PRO A 191 -24.33 1.04 7.20
C PRO A 191 -23.09 0.35 6.63
N SER A 192 -23.25 -0.46 5.58
CA SER A 192 -22.17 -1.24 4.97
C SER A 192 -21.37 -0.45 3.92
N ILE A 193 -21.82 0.75 3.55
CA ILE A 193 -21.12 1.60 2.58
C ILE A 193 -19.71 1.90 3.06
N SER A 194 -18.75 1.75 2.15
CA SER A 194 -17.35 2.11 2.35
C SER A 194 -16.89 3.04 1.23
N PHE A 195 -15.98 3.96 1.56
CA PHE A 195 -15.47 4.98 0.63
C PHE A 195 -14.40 4.43 -0.30
N ASP A 196 -13.50 3.63 0.26
CA ASP A 196 -12.64 2.65 -0.41
C ASP A 196 -12.03 1.83 0.74
N PRO A 197 -12.40 0.56 0.95
CA PRO A 197 -11.71 -0.21 1.96
C PRO A 197 -10.23 -0.26 1.57
N ASN A 198 -9.33 -0.06 2.54
CA ASN A 198 -7.95 -0.50 2.38
C ASN A 198 -8.00 -2.02 2.20
N LEU A 199 -8.16 -2.48 0.96
CA LEU A 199 -8.07 -3.90 0.66
C LEU A 199 -6.71 -4.35 1.18
N HIS A 200 -6.74 -5.47 1.89
CA HIS A 200 -5.50 -6.15 2.25
C HIS A 200 -4.66 -6.26 0.99
N LEU A 201 -3.41 -5.80 1.08
CA LEU A 201 -2.42 -5.86 0.01
C LEU A 201 -2.08 -7.33 -0.24
N GLU A 202 -3.02 -8.05 -0.84
CA GLU A 202 -2.86 -9.37 -1.42
C GLU A 202 -2.70 -9.23 -2.92
N GLN A 203 -2.01 -10.19 -3.54
CA GLN A 203 -1.86 -10.16 -4.99
C GLN A 203 -3.24 -10.34 -5.63
N SER A 204 -3.58 -9.44 -6.55
CA SER A 204 -4.85 -9.55 -7.24
C SER A 204 -4.91 -10.81 -8.10
N VAL A 205 -6.09 -11.41 -8.10
CA VAL A 205 -6.40 -12.56 -8.95
C VAL A 205 -6.37 -12.13 -10.42
N ASN A 206 -5.70 -12.91 -11.25
CA ASN A 206 -5.73 -12.71 -12.70
C ASN A 206 -7.14 -12.97 -13.24
N ILE A 207 -7.60 -12.11 -14.13
CA ILE A 207 -8.92 -12.19 -14.74
C ILE A 207 -8.80 -12.77 -16.14
N LYS A 208 -9.64 -13.75 -16.46
CA LYS A 208 -9.78 -14.30 -17.81
C LYS A 208 -10.89 -13.57 -18.54
N GLU A 209 -10.69 -13.31 -19.82
CA GLU A 209 -11.72 -12.81 -20.73
C GLU A 209 -12.30 -13.99 -21.53
N GLU A 210 -13.62 -14.07 -21.59
CA GLU A 210 -14.40 -15.11 -22.26
C GLU A 210 -15.56 -14.48 -23.06
N ASN A 211 -15.33 -14.16 -24.34
CA ASN A 211 -16.34 -13.64 -25.27
C ASN A 211 -17.06 -12.36 -24.77
N GLY A 212 -16.31 -11.40 -24.25
CA GLY A 212 -16.80 -10.14 -23.70
C GLY A 212 -17.24 -10.20 -22.24
N ASN A 213 -17.16 -11.38 -21.60
CA ASN A 213 -17.35 -11.54 -20.16
C ASN A 213 -16.01 -11.76 -19.48
N PHE A 214 -15.99 -11.54 -18.17
CA PHE A 214 -14.82 -11.72 -17.32
C PHE A 214 -15.05 -12.81 -16.29
N ALA A 215 -14.00 -13.56 -15.99
CA ALA A 215 -14.00 -14.61 -14.98
C ALA A 215 -12.81 -14.43 -14.03
N ALA A 216 -13.10 -14.25 -12.75
CA ALA A 216 -12.12 -14.33 -11.68
C ALA A 216 -12.15 -15.76 -11.10
N GLU A 217 -10.98 -16.40 -10.99
CA GLU A 217 -10.84 -17.74 -10.43
C GLU A 217 -9.87 -17.72 -9.26
N TYR A 218 -10.29 -18.26 -8.11
CA TYR A 218 -9.47 -18.34 -6.92
C TYR A 218 -9.59 -19.71 -6.28
N SER A 219 -8.47 -20.27 -5.82
CA SER A 219 -8.44 -21.56 -5.14
C SER A 219 -7.64 -21.46 -3.86
N PHE A 220 -8.13 -22.06 -2.80
CA PHE A 220 -7.40 -22.19 -1.54
C PHE A 220 -7.69 -23.53 -0.87
N ASP A 221 -6.75 -23.93 -0.02
CA ASP A 221 -6.76 -25.18 0.74
C ASP A 221 -6.72 -24.79 2.23
N PRO A 222 -7.82 -24.98 3.01
CA PRO A 222 -7.85 -24.61 4.43
C PRO A 222 -6.78 -25.33 5.25
N SER A 223 -6.06 -24.62 6.11
CA SER A 223 -5.09 -25.24 7.03
C SER A 223 -5.78 -25.75 8.29
N TYR A 224 -5.86 -27.08 8.44
CA TYR A 224 -6.45 -27.71 9.61
C TYR A 224 -5.59 -28.85 10.16
N LYS A 225 -5.78 -29.14 11.45
CA LYS A 225 -5.18 -30.28 12.15
C LYS A 225 -6.27 -31.05 12.88
N ILE A 226 -6.05 -32.36 13.00
CA ILE A 226 -6.87 -33.23 13.85
C ILE A 226 -6.04 -33.56 15.08
N ILE A 227 -6.59 -33.32 16.26
CA ILE A 227 -5.95 -33.57 17.55
C ILE A 227 -6.78 -34.59 18.32
N ASP A 228 -6.14 -35.67 18.76
CA ASP A 228 -6.77 -36.68 19.60
C ASP A 228 -6.51 -36.37 21.08
N TYR A 229 -7.57 -36.27 21.87
CA TYR A 229 -7.53 -36.03 23.31
C TYR A 229 -8.62 -36.83 24.03
N ASP A 230 -8.26 -37.57 25.07
CA ASP A 230 -9.17 -38.37 25.90
C ASP A 230 -10.15 -39.28 25.10
N SER A 231 -9.64 -39.93 24.05
CA SER A 231 -10.39 -40.82 23.12
C SER A 231 -11.31 -40.11 22.11
N ASN A 232 -11.30 -38.77 22.09
CA ASN A 232 -12.04 -37.96 21.12
C ASN A 232 -11.09 -37.28 20.13
N SER A 233 -11.53 -37.09 18.89
CA SER A 233 -10.79 -36.36 17.86
C SER A 233 -11.41 -34.98 17.63
N TYR A 234 -10.59 -33.94 17.62
CA TYR A 234 -11.02 -32.55 17.42
C TYR A 234 -10.39 -31.99 16.14
N ILE A 235 -11.16 -31.21 15.38
CA ILE A 235 -10.65 -30.50 14.20
C ILE A 235 -10.40 -29.04 14.57
N ILE A 236 -9.18 -28.56 14.30
CA ILE A 236 -8.77 -27.18 14.56
C ILE A 236 -8.28 -26.57 13.25
N PHE A 237 -8.86 -25.42 12.88
CA PHE A 237 -8.44 -24.62 11.73
C PHE A 237 -7.47 -23.53 12.21
N GLU A 238 -6.34 -23.39 11.53
CA GLU A 238 -5.23 -22.51 11.97
C GLU A 238 -5.25 -21.14 11.29
N ASP A 239 -5.96 -21.02 10.17
CA ASP A 239 -5.96 -19.88 9.26
C ASP A 239 -7.36 -19.38 8.89
N ALA A 240 -8.37 -19.65 9.75
CA ALA A 240 -9.70 -19.10 9.58
C ALA A 240 -9.72 -17.57 9.79
N ASP A 241 -10.47 -16.85 8.97
CA ASP A 241 -10.62 -15.39 9.07
C ASP A 241 -11.57 -14.97 10.20
N ASP A 242 -12.59 -15.78 10.46
CA ASP A 242 -13.58 -15.56 11.52
C ASP A 242 -14.22 -16.89 11.97
N TYR A 243 -15.12 -16.83 12.95
CA TYR A 243 -15.89 -17.98 13.43
C TYR A 243 -17.37 -17.62 13.55
N PHE A 244 -18.23 -18.42 12.92
CA PHE A 244 -19.67 -18.37 13.12
C PHE A 244 -20.04 -19.19 14.36
N VAL A 245 -20.57 -18.48 15.35
CA VAL A 245 -20.98 -19.04 16.64
C VAL A 245 -22.49 -18.85 16.78
N ASP A 246 -23.19 -19.96 17.00
CA ASP A 246 -24.62 -19.99 17.28
C ASP A 246 -24.85 -20.93 18.47
N GLU A 247 -25.86 -20.62 19.27
CA GLU A 247 -26.12 -21.34 20.51
C GLU A 247 -26.53 -22.79 20.24
N ASN A 248 -26.00 -23.73 21.04
CA ASN A 248 -26.20 -25.17 20.88
C ASN A 248 -25.85 -25.71 19.47
N LYS A 249 -25.03 -25.00 18.69
CA LYS A 249 -24.54 -25.47 17.39
C LYS A 249 -23.01 -25.53 17.37
N PRO A 250 -22.42 -26.41 16.54
CA PRO A 250 -20.97 -26.46 16.38
C PRO A 250 -20.42 -25.12 15.91
N ILE A 251 -19.32 -24.66 16.50
CA ILE A 251 -18.59 -23.47 16.03
C ILE A 251 -18.05 -23.75 14.63
N ILE A 252 -18.33 -22.84 13.69
CA ILE A 252 -17.95 -22.98 12.29
C ILE A 252 -16.85 -21.96 11.93
N PRO A 253 -15.64 -22.38 11.52
CA PRO A 253 -14.66 -21.46 10.97
C PRO A 253 -15.15 -20.87 9.64
N ILE A 254 -14.88 -19.59 9.40
CA ILE A 254 -15.27 -18.85 8.22
C ILE A 254 -14.03 -18.32 7.52
N TYR A 255 -13.93 -18.60 6.21
CA TYR A 255 -12.95 -18.00 5.31
C TYR A 255 -13.65 -16.94 4.47
N LYS A 256 -12.97 -15.83 4.22
CA LYS A 256 -13.50 -14.68 3.52
C LYS A 256 -12.67 -14.39 2.28
N LYS A 257 -13.31 -14.25 1.12
CA LYS A 257 -12.66 -13.72 -0.08
C LYS A 257 -13.44 -12.58 -0.71
N GLU A 258 -12.75 -11.47 -0.93
CA GLU A 258 -13.30 -10.30 -1.58
C GLU A 258 -12.79 -10.20 -3.03
N PHE A 259 -13.71 -9.90 -3.94
CA PHE A 259 -13.46 -9.59 -5.33
C PHE A 259 -13.95 -8.17 -5.59
N MET A 260 -13.03 -7.28 -5.96
CA MET A 260 -13.38 -5.94 -6.39
C MET A 260 -13.60 -5.93 -7.90
N LEU A 261 -14.83 -5.65 -8.29
CA LEU A 261 -15.28 -5.54 -9.66
C LEU A 261 -15.21 -4.09 -10.13
N PRO A 262 -14.91 -3.84 -11.41
CA PRO A 262 -14.92 -2.48 -11.97
C PRO A 262 -16.27 -1.79 -11.82
N ALA A 263 -16.27 -0.48 -11.97
CA ALA A 263 -17.50 0.30 -12.06
C ALA A 263 -18.42 -0.23 -13.17
N ASP A 264 -19.73 -0.12 -12.95
CA ASP A 264 -20.78 -0.56 -13.89
C ASP A 264 -20.74 -2.06 -14.24
N SER A 265 -20.19 -2.89 -13.34
CA SER A 265 -20.17 -4.33 -13.54
C SER A 265 -21.54 -4.97 -13.28
N GLU A 266 -21.87 -5.97 -14.11
CA GLU A 266 -23.05 -6.82 -13.96
C GLU A 266 -22.59 -8.23 -13.57
N LEU A 267 -23.03 -8.72 -12.42
CA LEU A 267 -22.72 -10.09 -12.01
C LEU A 267 -23.55 -11.09 -12.83
N LEU A 268 -22.87 -12.02 -13.48
CA LEU A 268 -23.50 -13.06 -14.30
C LEU A 268 -23.68 -14.37 -13.55
N GLY A 269 -22.77 -14.68 -12.62
CA GLY A 269 -22.88 -15.88 -11.82
C GLY A 269 -21.69 -16.12 -10.91
N PHE A 270 -21.92 -16.94 -9.89
CA PHE A 270 -20.94 -17.37 -8.92
C PHE A 270 -21.02 -18.89 -8.79
N SER A 271 -19.87 -19.56 -8.78
CA SER A 271 -19.83 -21.02 -8.66
C SER A 271 -18.66 -21.47 -7.80
N ILE A 272 -18.87 -22.55 -7.07
CA ILE A 272 -17.87 -23.15 -6.20
C ILE A 272 -17.75 -24.64 -6.53
N LYS A 273 -16.51 -25.13 -6.61
CA LYS A 273 -16.19 -26.55 -6.68
C LYS A 273 -15.40 -26.96 -5.44
N LEU A 274 -15.95 -27.93 -4.71
CA LEU A 274 -15.41 -28.41 -3.44
C LEU A 274 -14.88 -29.83 -3.61
N SER A 275 -13.64 -30.09 -3.19
CA SER A 275 -13.20 -31.45 -2.87
C SER A 275 -13.24 -31.66 -1.37
N ASN A 276 -13.70 -32.82 -0.93
CA ASN A 276 -13.93 -33.09 0.49
C ASN A 276 -13.44 -34.44 0.94
N LYS A 277 -13.25 -34.53 2.25
CA LYS A 277 -12.99 -35.75 2.99
C LYS A 277 -13.90 -35.80 4.22
N THR A 278 -14.32 -37.00 4.58
CA THR A 278 -15.20 -37.24 5.72
C THR A 278 -14.41 -37.92 6.83
N TYR A 279 -14.67 -37.51 8.06
CA TYR A 279 -14.04 -38.00 9.28
C TYR A 279 -15.12 -38.40 10.27
N ASP A 280 -14.95 -39.56 10.89
CA ASP A 280 -15.86 -40.08 11.90
C ASP A 280 -15.26 -39.94 13.31
N ASN A 281 -16.10 -40.03 14.34
CA ASN A 281 -15.72 -39.89 15.76
C ASN A 281 -15.09 -38.53 16.08
N ILE A 282 -15.58 -37.48 15.43
CA ILE A 282 -15.20 -36.10 15.69
C ILE A 282 -16.08 -35.51 16.79
N GLU A 283 -15.44 -34.94 17.81
CA GLU A 283 -16.14 -34.19 18.85
C GLU A 283 -16.64 -32.85 18.30
N LEU A 284 -17.89 -32.52 18.63
CA LEU A 284 -18.54 -31.31 18.14
C LEU A 284 -18.20 -30.11 19.03
N PRO A 285 -17.60 -29.03 18.49
CA PRO A 285 -17.24 -27.85 19.28
C PRO A 285 -18.47 -26.98 19.56
N ILE A 286 -19.34 -27.41 20.48
CA ILE A 286 -20.61 -26.73 20.79
C ILE A 286 -20.45 -25.84 22.04
N ILE A 287 -20.92 -24.60 21.95
CA ILE A 287 -21.13 -23.75 23.13
C ILE A 287 -22.56 -23.99 23.65
N PRO A 288 -22.72 -24.54 24.87
CA PRO A 288 -24.05 -24.75 25.43
C PRO A 288 -24.73 -23.40 25.71
N SER A 289 -26.03 -23.30 25.43
CA SER A 289 -26.85 -22.16 25.84
C SER A 289 -26.86 -21.97 27.36
N ASP A 290 -27.09 -20.73 27.80
CA ASP A 290 -27.37 -20.46 29.21
C ASP A 290 -28.69 -21.15 29.61
N PRO A 291 -28.64 -22.15 30.53
CA PRO A 291 -29.81 -22.92 30.92
C PRO A 291 -30.86 -22.09 31.68
N ASP A 292 -30.51 -20.91 32.20
CA ASP A 292 -31.45 -20.01 32.89
C ASP A 292 -32.31 -19.19 31.91
N HIS A 293 -31.91 -19.11 30.63
CA HIS A 293 -32.53 -18.25 29.63
C HIS A 293 -33.04 -18.99 28.39
N PHE A 294 -32.61 -20.24 28.15
CA PHE A 294 -32.97 -21.01 26.96
C PHE A 294 -33.24 -22.50 27.26
N THR A 295 -34.05 -23.14 26.42
CA THR A 295 -34.27 -24.58 26.48
C THR A 295 -33.01 -25.33 26.01
N ASN A 296 -32.50 -26.25 26.83
CA ASN A 296 -31.41 -27.17 26.47
C ASN A 296 -31.84 -28.11 25.33
N GLU A 297 -31.76 -27.65 24.09
CA GLU A 297 -31.92 -28.50 22.92
C GLU A 297 -30.55 -29.02 22.48
N THR A 298 -30.42 -30.35 22.40
CA THR A 298 -29.22 -30.99 21.86
C THR A 298 -29.17 -30.80 20.34
N PHE A 299 -28.01 -30.39 19.81
CA PHE A 299 -27.78 -30.28 18.38
C PHE A 299 -28.23 -31.54 17.62
N ASN A 300 -29.03 -31.36 16.57
CA ASN A 300 -29.51 -32.44 15.71
C ASN A 300 -29.44 -32.03 14.24
N GLY A 301 -28.98 -32.92 13.36
CA GLY A 301 -28.89 -32.69 11.92
C GLY A 301 -27.47 -32.35 11.45
N MET A 302 -27.36 -31.40 10.53
CA MET A 302 -26.09 -30.92 9.97
C MET A 302 -25.95 -29.42 10.13
N PHE A 303 -24.71 -28.94 10.32
CA PHE A 303 -24.43 -27.52 10.44
C PHE A 303 -23.03 -27.18 9.92
N PRO A 304 -22.87 -26.08 9.16
CA PRO A 304 -23.95 -25.22 8.64
C PRO A 304 -24.79 -25.94 7.56
N GLU A 305 -26.00 -25.45 7.30
CA GLU A 305 -26.88 -25.98 6.24
C GLU A 305 -26.33 -25.61 4.84
N GLU A 306 -25.74 -24.42 4.74
CA GLU A 306 -25.06 -23.91 3.56
C GLU A 306 -23.56 -23.79 3.82
N ASN A 307 -22.74 -24.06 2.80
CA ASN A 307 -21.28 -24.05 2.94
C ASN A 307 -20.64 -22.74 2.50
N TYR A 308 -21.46 -21.80 2.01
CA TYR A 308 -21.01 -20.50 1.58
C TYR A 308 -22.15 -19.51 1.60
N TRP A 309 -21.79 -18.23 1.75
CA TRP A 309 -22.68 -17.09 1.63
C TRP A 309 -21.98 -16.03 0.78
N ASN A 310 -22.74 -15.16 0.15
CA ASN A 310 -22.19 -14.04 -0.60
C ASN A 310 -22.88 -12.74 -0.22
N LEU A 311 -22.09 -11.67 -0.23
CA LEU A 311 -22.52 -10.31 0.02
C LEU A 311 -22.03 -9.43 -1.12
N GLU A 312 -22.86 -8.47 -1.51
CA GLU A 312 -22.50 -7.47 -2.50
C GLU A 312 -22.65 -6.08 -1.88
N ALA A 313 -21.60 -5.29 -1.98
CA ALA A 313 -21.59 -3.90 -1.56
C ALA A 313 -21.17 -3.02 -2.74
N ARG A 314 -21.87 -1.91 -2.97
CA ARG A 314 -21.46 -0.91 -3.96
C ARG A 314 -20.64 0.17 -3.30
N LEU A 315 -19.49 0.47 -3.91
CA LEU A 315 -18.66 1.62 -3.56
C LEU A 315 -19.24 2.89 -4.19
N LEU A 316 -18.76 4.02 -3.69
CA LEU A 316 -19.22 5.33 -4.12
C LEU A 316 -18.89 5.66 -5.57
N ASP A 317 -17.82 5.08 -6.13
CA ASP A 317 -17.48 5.19 -7.55
C ASP A 317 -18.13 4.10 -8.42
N ASN A 318 -19.20 3.47 -7.90
CA ASN A 318 -20.00 2.44 -8.55
C ASN A 318 -19.27 1.12 -8.83
N ARG A 319 -18.04 0.94 -8.31
CA ARG A 319 -17.43 -0.39 -8.22
C ARG A 319 -18.24 -1.27 -7.29
N THR A 320 -18.22 -2.58 -7.54
CA THR A 320 -18.90 -3.57 -6.69
C THR A 320 -17.87 -4.42 -5.96
N ILE A 321 -17.99 -4.53 -4.65
CA ILE A 321 -17.27 -5.52 -3.85
C ILE A 321 -18.17 -6.72 -3.71
N PHE A 322 -17.73 -7.86 -4.24
CA PHE A 322 -18.35 -9.15 -4.01
C PHE A 322 -17.55 -9.89 -2.94
N THR A 323 -18.19 -10.24 -1.84
CA THR A 323 -17.57 -10.94 -0.71
C THR A 323 -18.17 -12.33 -0.62
N GLY A 324 -17.35 -13.37 -0.81
CA GLY A 324 -17.69 -14.75 -0.50
C GLY A 324 -17.24 -15.10 0.92
N LEU A 325 -18.15 -15.68 1.70
CA LEU A 325 -17.88 -16.31 2.99
C LEU A 325 -18.01 -17.82 2.80
N PHE A 326 -17.07 -18.59 3.31
CA PHE A 326 -16.99 -20.03 3.08
C PHE A 326 -16.80 -20.76 4.40
N SER A 327 -17.64 -21.77 4.64
CA SER A 327 -17.37 -22.77 5.66
C SER A 327 -16.53 -23.89 5.04
N PRO A 328 -15.35 -24.22 5.60
CA PRO A 328 -14.55 -25.34 5.16
C PRO A 328 -15.05 -26.67 5.75
N ILE A 329 -16.10 -26.67 6.58
CA ILE A 329 -16.53 -27.84 7.33
C ILE A 329 -18.05 -27.91 7.51
N VAL A 330 -18.57 -29.14 7.49
CA VAL A 330 -19.93 -29.47 7.92
C VAL A 330 -19.86 -30.51 9.02
N TYR A 331 -20.45 -30.22 10.16
CA TYR A 331 -20.63 -31.15 11.26
C TYR A 331 -21.99 -31.82 11.18
N TYR A 332 -22.04 -33.09 11.58
CA TYR A 332 -23.25 -33.89 11.67
C TYR A 332 -23.46 -34.37 13.10
N SER A 333 -24.72 -34.49 13.54
CA SER A 333 -25.08 -34.89 14.90
C SER A 333 -24.67 -36.33 15.28
N ASN A 334 -24.15 -37.11 14.34
CA ASN A 334 -23.60 -38.45 14.56
C ASN A 334 -22.07 -38.46 14.78
N ASN A 335 -21.48 -37.32 15.15
CA ASN A 335 -20.03 -37.15 15.34
C ASN A 335 -19.21 -37.41 14.05
N THR A 336 -19.81 -37.17 12.89
CA THR A 336 -19.11 -37.13 11.61
C THR A 336 -18.87 -35.67 11.22
N ALA A 337 -17.71 -35.38 10.62
CA ALA A 337 -17.41 -34.09 10.02
C ALA A 337 -16.96 -34.25 8.57
N LYS A 338 -17.46 -33.39 7.69
CA LYS A 338 -17.06 -33.32 6.29
C LYS A 338 -16.24 -32.05 6.08
N ILE A 339 -14.97 -32.20 5.76
CA ILE A 339 -14.04 -31.07 5.53
C ILE A 339 -13.85 -30.88 4.03
N PHE A 340 -13.91 -29.63 3.56
CA PHE A 340 -13.59 -29.23 2.20
C PHE A 340 -12.09 -28.90 2.09
N GLU A 341 -11.29 -29.88 1.68
CA GLU A 341 -9.83 -29.77 1.62
C GLU A 341 -9.34 -28.81 0.53
N ARG A 342 -10.18 -28.54 -0.48
CA ARG A 342 -9.90 -27.52 -1.50
C ARG A 342 -11.18 -26.89 -1.98
N ILE A 343 -11.16 -25.56 -2.00
CA ILE A 343 -12.28 -24.71 -2.39
C ILE A 343 -11.84 -23.94 -3.63
N ASN A 344 -12.54 -24.15 -4.75
CA ASN A 344 -12.29 -23.42 -6.00
C ASN A 344 -13.50 -22.54 -6.31
N ILE A 345 -13.26 -21.24 -6.41
CA ILE A 345 -14.26 -20.20 -6.60
C ILE A 345 -14.12 -19.66 -8.02
N SER A 346 -15.25 -19.45 -8.69
CA SER A 346 -15.31 -18.76 -9.97
C SER A 346 -16.44 -17.74 -9.97
N LEU A 347 -16.07 -16.48 -10.20
CA LEU A 347 -16.98 -15.34 -10.29
C LEU A 347 -17.00 -14.85 -11.74
N LYS A 348 -18.17 -14.89 -12.38
CA LYS A 348 -18.38 -14.42 -13.74
C LYS A 348 -19.16 -13.12 -13.73
N TYR A 349 -18.68 -12.14 -14.48
CA TYR A 349 -19.28 -10.82 -14.56
C TYR A 349 -19.02 -10.18 -15.92
N LYS A 350 -19.76 -9.12 -16.20
CA LYS A 350 -19.58 -8.28 -17.39
C LYS A 350 -19.20 -6.88 -16.95
N SER A 351 -18.27 -6.27 -17.67
CA SER A 351 -17.85 -4.89 -17.42
C SER A 351 -17.42 -4.22 -18.74
N PRO A 352 -17.54 -2.88 -18.89
CA PRO A 352 -17.00 -2.19 -20.05
C PRO A 352 -15.47 -2.27 -20.16
N LEU A 353 -14.75 -2.29 -19.04
CA LEU A 353 -13.29 -2.25 -18.98
C LEU A 353 -12.79 -3.08 -17.78
N GLU A 354 -11.68 -3.81 -17.94
CA GLU A 354 -11.11 -4.60 -16.85
C GLU A 354 -9.58 -4.67 -16.95
N ILE A 355 -8.92 -4.73 -15.79
CA ILE A 355 -7.50 -5.06 -15.67
C ILE A 355 -7.39 -6.58 -15.55
N LEU A 356 -6.89 -7.21 -16.61
CA LEU A 356 -6.74 -8.66 -16.67
C LEU A 356 -5.60 -9.17 -15.79
N GLU A 357 -4.47 -8.44 -15.80
CA GLU A 357 -3.26 -8.85 -15.10
C GLU A 357 -2.37 -7.63 -14.84
N ILE A 358 -1.70 -7.64 -13.70
CA ILE A 358 -0.57 -6.77 -13.39
C ILE A 358 0.62 -7.65 -13.04
N SER A 359 1.76 -7.38 -13.66
CA SER A 359 3.01 -8.07 -13.33
C SER A 359 4.14 -7.08 -13.08
N ALA A 360 4.96 -7.43 -12.09
CA ALA A 360 6.19 -6.76 -11.73
C ALA A 360 7.22 -7.84 -11.39
N LYS A 361 8.50 -7.49 -11.44
CA LYS A 361 9.63 -8.40 -11.26
C LYS A 361 10.58 -7.87 -10.21
N ASP A 362 11.18 -8.81 -9.49
CA ASP A 362 12.28 -8.50 -8.58
C ASP A 362 13.46 -7.93 -9.36
N ILE A 363 14.03 -6.86 -8.83
CA ILE A 363 15.13 -6.10 -9.44
C ILE A 363 16.24 -5.83 -8.44
N LYS A 364 17.40 -5.41 -8.93
CA LYS A 364 18.49 -4.97 -8.07
C LYS A 364 18.32 -3.49 -7.73
N GLN A 365 18.86 -3.12 -6.56
CA GLN A 365 18.95 -1.72 -6.14
C GLN A 365 19.59 -0.84 -7.23
N GLY A 366 18.89 0.23 -7.62
CA GLY A 366 19.32 1.17 -8.66
C GLY A 366 18.93 0.79 -10.09
N GLU A 367 18.30 -0.36 -10.33
CA GLU A 367 17.70 -0.70 -11.63
C GLU A 367 16.25 -0.17 -11.70
N SER A 368 15.78 0.22 -12.88
CA SER A 368 14.38 0.60 -13.09
C SER A 368 13.50 -0.63 -13.29
N GLU A 369 12.34 -0.65 -12.64
CA GLU A 369 11.35 -1.72 -12.82
C GLU A 369 10.31 -1.35 -13.90
N LYS A 370 9.91 -2.35 -14.70
CA LYS A 370 8.87 -2.21 -15.72
C LYS A 370 7.62 -2.96 -15.29
N ILE A 371 6.65 -2.20 -14.80
CA ILE A 371 5.35 -2.73 -14.39
C ILE A 371 4.48 -2.88 -15.64
N ASP A 372 4.13 -4.12 -15.96
CA ASP A 372 3.31 -4.50 -17.10
C ASP A 372 1.83 -4.59 -16.65
N LEU A 373 0.97 -3.81 -17.32
CA LEU A 373 -0.48 -3.79 -17.14
C LEU A 373 -1.16 -4.33 -18.40
N ASN A 374 -1.98 -5.37 -18.24
CA ASN A 374 -2.85 -5.90 -19.30
C ASN A 374 -4.29 -5.47 -19.03
N LEU A 375 -4.85 -4.64 -19.91
CA LEU A 375 -6.20 -4.09 -19.78
C LEU A 375 -7.05 -4.53 -20.98
N PHE A 376 -8.28 -4.95 -20.75
CA PHE A 376 -9.23 -5.30 -21.80
C PHE A 376 -10.39 -4.29 -21.87
N SER A 377 -10.75 -3.90 -23.09
CA SER A 377 -11.87 -3.00 -23.36
C SER A 377 -12.94 -3.67 -24.20
N ASN A 378 -14.15 -3.76 -23.65
CA ASN A 378 -15.37 -4.17 -24.36
C ASN A 378 -16.02 -3.01 -25.13
N LEU A 379 -15.41 -1.82 -25.13
CA LEU A 379 -15.95 -0.64 -25.81
C LEU A 379 -15.69 -0.72 -27.32
N ASN A 380 -16.60 -0.14 -28.10
CA ASN A 380 -16.54 -0.17 -29.58
C ASN A 380 -15.64 0.93 -30.19
N GLN A 381 -15.04 1.79 -29.37
CA GLN A 381 -14.26 2.94 -29.81
C GLN A 381 -13.04 3.11 -28.91
N ASN A 382 -12.01 3.78 -29.44
CA ASN A 382 -10.84 4.14 -28.64
C ASN A 382 -11.26 5.15 -27.56
N LYS A 383 -10.67 5.00 -26.37
CA LYS A 383 -10.90 5.88 -25.23
C LYS A 383 -9.59 6.31 -24.62
N GLU A 384 -9.57 7.48 -23.99
CA GLU A 384 -8.47 7.86 -23.11
C GLU A 384 -8.75 7.30 -21.72
N ALA A 385 -7.73 6.75 -21.08
CA ALA A 385 -7.77 6.39 -19.67
C ALA A 385 -6.60 7.01 -18.92
N GLU A 386 -6.89 7.45 -17.70
CA GLU A 386 -5.89 7.86 -16.74
C GLU A 386 -5.54 6.65 -15.85
N ILE A 387 -4.28 6.23 -15.92
CA ILE A 387 -3.75 5.11 -15.15
C ILE A 387 -2.99 5.68 -13.97
N ILE A 388 -3.47 5.38 -12.78
CA ILE A 388 -2.92 5.82 -11.50
C ILE A 388 -2.14 4.65 -10.92
N LEU A 389 -0.85 4.86 -10.71
CA LEU A 389 0.08 3.90 -10.12
C LEU A 389 0.52 4.42 -8.76
N LYS A 390 0.24 3.63 -7.72
CA LYS A 390 0.73 3.81 -6.36
C LYS A 390 1.77 2.74 -6.05
N ILE A 391 2.95 3.16 -5.60
CA ILE A 391 4.01 2.27 -5.13
C ILE A 391 4.31 2.61 -3.68
N GLN A 392 4.29 1.62 -2.81
CA GLN A 392 4.45 1.81 -1.37
C GLN A 392 5.44 0.80 -0.77
N THR A 393 6.25 1.30 0.15
CA THR A 393 7.17 0.56 1.04
C THR A 393 6.91 1.01 2.49
N ASP A 394 7.59 0.41 3.47
CA ASP A 394 7.42 0.72 4.89
C ASP A 394 7.68 2.20 5.25
N GLY A 395 8.48 2.92 4.45
CA GLY A 395 8.86 4.31 4.73
C GLY A 395 8.64 5.29 3.57
N PHE A 396 8.08 4.83 2.45
CA PHE A 396 7.96 5.65 1.24
C PHE A 396 6.71 5.28 0.45
N GLU A 397 6.02 6.32 -0.04
CA GLU A 397 4.88 6.21 -0.93
C GLU A 397 5.11 7.12 -2.15
N ASN A 398 4.86 6.58 -3.34
CA ASN A 398 4.86 7.33 -4.59
C ASN A 398 3.54 7.11 -5.32
N ILE A 399 2.93 8.20 -5.80
CA ILE A 399 1.76 8.16 -6.66
C ILE A 399 2.11 8.87 -7.95
N SER A 400 1.82 8.22 -9.07
CA SER A 400 1.99 8.76 -10.42
C SER A 400 0.74 8.48 -11.24
N ALA A 401 0.44 9.37 -12.19
CA ALA A 401 -0.68 9.21 -13.12
C ALA A 401 -0.18 9.37 -14.55
N ARG A 402 -0.71 8.55 -15.47
CA ARG A 402 -0.37 8.58 -16.88
C ARG A 402 -1.61 8.37 -17.72
N LYS A 403 -1.80 9.24 -18.73
CA LYS A 403 -2.81 9.05 -19.75
C LYS A 403 -2.35 8.05 -20.81
N ALA A 404 -3.26 7.15 -21.21
CA ALA A 404 -3.04 6.19 -22.28
C ALA A 404 -4.30 6.05 -23.14
N GLU A 405 -4.12 5.85 -24.44
CA GLU A 405 -5.20 5.49 -25.34
C GLU A 405 -5.47 3.98 -25.24
N ILE A 406 -6.71 3.60 -24.94
CA ILE A 406 -7.22 2.24 -24.87
C ILE A 406 -8.03 1.96 -26.12
N LYS A 407 -7.62 0.94 -26.88
CA LYS A 407 -8.34 0.44 -28.05
C LYS A 407 -9.34 -0.66 -27.66
N PRO A 408 -10.38 -0.93 -28.45
CA PRO A 408 -11.21 -2.12 -28.29
C PRO A 408 -10.35 -3.40 -28.23
N GLY A 409 -10.66 -4.29 -27.29
CA GLY A 409 -9.91 -5.53 -27.04
C GLY A 409 -8.75 -5.37 -26.04
N GLY A 410 -7.73 -6.20 -26.18
CA GLY A 410 -6.57 -6.24 -25.27
C GLY A 410 -5.56 -5.13 -25.52
N ASN A 411 -5.13 -4.48 -24.44
CA ASN A 411 -4.16 -3.38 -24.41
C ASN A 411 -3.05 -3.71 -23.40
N ARG A 412 -1.79 -3.60 -23.83
CA ARG A 412 -0.63 -3.77 -22.95
C ARG A 412 0.04 -2.43 -22.72
N ILE A 413 0.19 -2.07 -21.45
CA ILE A 413 0.71 -0.76 -21.02
C ILE A 413 1.88 -1.00 -20.07
N GLN A 414 2.99 -0.30 -20.31
CA GLN A 414 4.18 -0.39 -19.47
C GLN A 414 4.41 0.91 -18.71
N LEU A 415 4.55 0.79 -17.40
CA LEU A 415 4.90 1.88 -16.50
C LEU A 415 6.32 1.65 -15.97
N ILE A 416 7.18 2.66 -16.07
CA ILE A 416 8.57 2.57 -15.62
C ILE A 416 8.68 3.23 -14.25
N PHE A 417 9.23 2.49 -13.29
CA PHE A 417 9.53 2.99 -11.96
C PHE A 417 11.04 3.00 -11.72
N GLU A 418 11.61 4.19 -11.45
CA GLU A 418 13.06 4.38 -11.36
C GLU A 418 13.58 4.51 -9.92
N ASN A 419 12.73 4.80 -8.94
CA ASN A 419 13.16 5.11 -7.58
C ASN A 419 13.32 3.84 -6.71
N THR A 420 14.35 3.05 -7.01
CA THR A 420 14.63 1.74 -6.39
C THR A 420 15.86 1.81 -5.49
N THR A 421 16.02 2.95 -4.81
CA THR A 421 17.19 3.28 -3.98
C THR A 421 17.20 2.52 -2.66
N SER A 422 16.05 2.13 -2.12
CA SER A 422 15.92 1.29 -0.94
C SER A 422 15.72 -0.18 -1.30
N THR A 423 16.37 -1.08 -0.57
CA THR A 423 16.11 -2.52 -0.66
C THR A 423 14.88 -2.88 0.18
N GLY A 424 14.10 -3.85 -0.25
CA GLY A 424 12.91 -4.28 0.47
C GLY A 424 11.80 -4.76 -0.45
N ASN A 425 10.64 -5.02 0.14
CA ASN A 425 9.43 -5.35 -0.61
C ASN A 425 8.73 -4.04 -1.01
N TYR A 426 8.26 -4.01 -2.24
CA TYR A 426 7.49 -2.92 -2.81
C TYR A 426 6.11 -3.46 -3.14
N SER A 427 5.08 -2.79 -2.62
CA SER A 427 3.71 -3.01 -3.02
C SER A 427 3.37 -2.07 -4.17
N VAL A 428 2.63 -2.59 -5.14
CA VAL A 428 2.19 -1.89 -6.32
C VAL A 428 0.67 -1.96 -6.35
N SER A 429 0.03 -0.82 -6.52
CA SER A 429 -1.41 -0.70 -6.73
C SER A 429 -1.65 0.11 -7.99
N ILE A 430 -2.49 -0.41 -8.89
CA ILE A 430 -2.86 0.28 -10.12
C ILE A 430 -4.37 0.40 -10.19
N LEU A 431 -4.82 1.60 -10.54
CA LEU A 431 -6.20 1.92 -10.84
C LEU A 431 -6.24 2.60 -12.22
N ALA A 432 -7.30 2.36 -12.99
CA ALA A 432 -7.52 3.03 -14.27
C ALA A 432 -8.89 3.69 -14.26
N VAL A 433 -8.95 4.94 -14.75
CA VAL A 433 -10.19 5.71 -14.89
C VAL A 433 -10.40 6.07 -16.35
N SER A 434 -11.56 5.74 -16.91
CA SER A 434 -11.95 6.12 -18.27
C SER A 434 -13.43 6.48 -18.31
N ASP A 435 -13.77 7.66 -18.83
CA ASP A 435 -15.14 8.19 -18.88
C ASP A 435 -15.91 8.09 -17.55
N GLY A 436 -15.22 8.25 -16.42
CA GLY A 436 -15.80 8.15 -15.08
C GLY A 436 -15.94 6.73 -14.53
N ALA A 437 -15.75 5.69 -15.35
CA ALA A 437 -15.68 4.31 -14.88
C ALA A 437 -14.31 4.04 -14.26
N VAL A 438 -14.32 3.52 -13.03
CA VAL A 438 -13.13 3.19 -12.23
C VAL A 438 -12.87 1.69 -12.27
N ILE A 439 -11.63 1.30 -12.53
CA ILE A 439 -11.18 -0.10 -12.66
C ILE A 439 -10.02 -0.34 -11.68
N GLY A 440 -10.17 -1.29 -10.77
CA GLY A 440 -9.21 -1.57 -9.70
C GLY A 440 -9.57 -0.89 -8.37
N PRO A 441 -8.63 -0.73 -7.42
CA PRO A 441 -7.23 -1.07 -7.59
C PRO A 441 -7.00 -2.58 -7.74
N LYS A 442 -5.98 -2.91 -8.52
CA LYS A 442 -5.38 -4.24 -8.55
C LYS A 442 -3.95 -4.13 -8.02
N TYR A 443 -3.47 -5.20 -7.40
CA TYR A 443 -2.25 -5.20 -6.61
C TYR A 443 -1.25 -6.27 -7.06
N THR A 444 0.03 -5.92 -7.02
CA THR A 444 1.16 -6.84 -7.18
C THR A 444 2.33 -6.42 -6.28
N TYR A 445 3.38 -7.22 -6.23
CA TYR A 445 4.58 -6.98 -5.43
C TYR A 445 5.83 -7.24 -6.25
N PHE A 446 6.89 -6.55 -5.89
CA PHE A 446 8.24 -6.91 -6.31
C PHE A 446 9.23 -6.60 -5.19
N LYS A 447 10.40 -7.23 -5.26
CA LYS A 447 11.47 -7.04 -4.29
C LYS A 447 12.66 -6.33 -4.94
N VAL A 448 13.14 -5.29 -4.26
CA VAL A 448 14.45 -4.70 -4.56
C VAL A 448 15.48 -5.37 -3.69
N VAL A 449 16.33 -6.19 -4.30
CA VAL A 449 17.41 -6.87 -3.58
C VAL A 449 18.69 -6.05 -3.60
N LYS A 450 19.44 -6.10 -2.49
CA LYS A 450 20.76 -5.50 -2.44
C LYS A 450 21.61 -6.12 -3.54
N ARG A 451 22.36 -5.28 -4.25
CA ARG A 451 23.38 -5.75 -5.18
C ARG A 451 24.44 -6.50 -4.37
N SER A 452 24.42 -7.84 -4.42
CA SER A 452 25.35 -8.67 -3.64
C SER A 452 26.64 -8.89 -4.44
N PHE A 453 27.68 -8.15 -4.08
CA PHE A 453 29.02 -8.29 -4.66
C PHE A 453 29.66 -9.67 -4.35
N PHE A 454 29.27 -10.36 -3.28
CA PHE A 454 29.86 -11.66 -2.91
C PHE A 454 29.62 -12.79 -3.91
N LYS A 455 28.58 -12.71 -4.76
CA LYS A 455 28.43 -13.62 -5.91
C LYS A 455 29.36 -13.27 -7.09
N GLU A 456 29.89 -12.04 -7.14
CA GLU A 456 30.84 -11.56 -8.15
C GLU A 456 32.32 -11.68 -7.71
N ILE A 457 32.62 -11.92 -6.43
CA ILE A 457 34.00 -12.10 -5.86
C ILE A 457 34.79 -13.29 -6.46
N LEU A 458 34.19 -14.06 -7.36
CA LEU A 458 34.89 -15.08 -8.15
C LEU A 458 35.33 -14.56 -9.52
N TYR A 459 35.73 -13.29 -9.64
CA TYR A 459 36.41 -12.81 -10.84
C TYR A 459 37.79 -13.49 -10.95
N PRO A 460 38.01 -14.38 -11.93
CA PRO A 460 39.28 -15.07 -12.09
C PRO A 460 40.27 -14.13 -12.77
N ILE A 461 41.09 -13.41 -12.00
CA ILE A 461 42.10 -12.46 -12.53
C ILE A 461 43.02 -13.19 -13.52
N TYR A 462 43.29 -14.47 -13.29
CA TYR A 462 44.07 -15.32 -14.20
C TYR A 462 43.46 -15.49 -15.61
N LYS A 463 42.14 -15.30 -15.80
CA LYS A 463 41.51 -15.35 -17.14
C LYS A 463 41.64 -14.03 -17.91
N LEU A 464 41.94 -12.93 -17.22
CA LEU A 464 42.06 -11.59 -17.81
C LEU A 464 43.44 -11.36 -18.44
N PHE A 465 44.48 -12.01 -17.90
CA PHE A 465 45.85 -11.87 -18.41
C PHE A 465 46.12 -12.73 -19.66
N LYS A 466 45.93 -12.14 -20.85
CA LYS A 466 46.67 -12.52 -22.06
C LYS A 466 47.57 -11.37 -22.50
N ILE A 467 48.61 -11.08 -21.72
CA ILE A 467 49.64 -10.14 -22.17
C ILE A 467 50.41 -10.83 -23.30
N ASN A 468 50.36 -10.26 -24.51
CA ASN A 468 51.25 -10.63 -25.61
C ASN A 468 52.57 -9.85 -25.45
N PRO A 469 53.65 -10.46 -24.93
CA PRO A 469 54.87 -9.73 -24.55
C PRO A 469 55.63 -9.13 -25.75
N ALA A 470 55.22 -9.40 -26.98
CA ALA A 470 55.94 -8.99 -28.19
C ALA A 470 55.83 -7.48 -28.54
N GLY A 471 55.12 -6.66 -27.75
CA GLY A 471 54.88 -5.24 -28.09
C GLY A 471 55.08 -4.19 -27.00
N PHE A 472 55.60 -4.55 -25.82
CA PHE A 472 55.56 -3.64 -24.66
C PHE A 472 56.88 -2.87 -24.44
N LEU A 473 56.97 -1.71 -25.07
CA LEU A 473 57.86 -0.62 -24.66
C LEU A 473 57.13 0.24 -23.61
N ASN A 474 57.84 0.78 -22.61
CA ASN A 474 57.29 1.75 -21.65
C ASN A 474 56.43 2.80 -22.37
N GLN A 475 55.14 2.89 -22.05
CA GLN A 475 54.28 3.95 -22.58
C GLN A 475 53.87 4.87 -21.43
N GLU A 476 54.35 6.11 -21.47
CA GLU A 476 53.77 7.19 -20.68
C GLU A 476 52.49 7.65 -21.38
N LYS A 477 51.33 7.32 -20.80
CA LYS A 477 50.01 7.69 -21.35
C LYS A 477 49.71 9.18 -21.11
N SER A 478 50.28 9.76 -20.03
CA SER A 478 50.26 11.21 -19.72
C SER A 478 51.28 11.57 -18.62
N PHE A 479 51.51 12.86 -18.33
CA PHE A 479 52.35 13.34 -17.20
C PHE A 479 51.90 12.86 -15.79
N LYS A 480 50.72 12.23 -15.66
CA LYS A 480 50.11 11.83 -14.37
C LYS A 480 49.84 10.32 -14.24
N GLU A 481 50.05 9.55 -15.31
CA GLU A 481 49.80 8.11 -15.34
C GLU A 481 50.94 7.38 -16.03
N LYS A 482 51.52 6.39 -15.33
CA LYS A 482 52.59 5.55 -15.85
C LYS A 482 52.21 4.09 -15.74
N TYR A 483 52.46 3.33 -16.79
CA TYR A 483 52.34 1.88 -16.74
C TYR A 483 53.53 1.21 -17.40
N THR A 484 53.94 0.07 -16.84
CA THR A 484 55.03 -0.74 -17.38
C THR A 484 54.66 -2.21 -17.30
N ALA A 485 54.80 -2.93 -18.40
CA ALA A 485 54.66 -4.39 -18.43
C ALA A 485 56.00 -4.99 -18.84
N LYS A 486 56.47 -5.99 -18.08
CA LYS A 486 57.75 -6.66 -18.35
C LYS A 486 57.64 -8.15 -18.09
N LYS A 487 58.38 -8.94 -18.87
CA LYS A 487 58.54 -10.38 -18.65
C LYS A 487 59.97 -10.64 -18.17
N ILE A 488 60.10 -11.29 -17.00
CA ILE A 488 61.38 -11.67 -16.39
C ILE A 488 61.33 -13.18 -16.16
N GLY A 489 61.98 -13.96 -17.03
CA GLY A 489 61.83 -15.42 -17.03
C GLY A 489 60.38 -15.85 -17.27
N ASP A 490 59.84 -16.69 -16.39
CA ASP A 490 58.43 -17.17 -16.42
C ASP A 490 57.45 -16.21 -15.73
N LYS A 491 57.95 -15.09 -15.20
CA LYS A 491 57.16 -14.10 -14.48
C LYS A 491 56.77 -12.95 -15.39
N THR A 492 55.48 -12.61 -15.42
CA THR A 492 54.97 -11.38 -16.05
C THR A 492 54.63 -10.38 -14.96
N ILE A 493 55.11 -9.15 -15.08
CA ILE A 493 54.88 -8.08 -14.13
C ILE A 493 54.20 -6.92 -14.84
N LEU A 494 53.15 -6.39 -14.22
CA LEU A 494 52.50 -5.14 -14.60
C LEU A 494 52.52 -4.18 -13.43
N ASP A 495 53.09 -3.02 -13.65
CA ASP A 495 53.07 -1.89 -12.73
C ASP A 495 52.22 -0.77 -13.36
N TYR A 496 51.28 -0.23 -12.60
CA TYR A 496 50.47 0.92 -12.98
C TYR A 496 50.44 1.91 -11.82
N VAL A 497 50.69 3.18 -12.11
CA VAL A 497 50.70 4.27 -11.12
C VAL A 497 49.89 5.44 -11.65
N SER A 498 48.98 5.92 -10.82
CA SER A 498 48.21 7.16 -11.01
C SER A 498 48.09 7.94 -9.69
N LEU A 499 47.45 9.11 -9.75
CA LEU A 499 47.19 9.95 -8.57
C LEU A 499 46.33 9.28 -7.48
N ASN A 500 45.46 8.34 -7.85
CA ASN A 500 44.46 7.77 -6.94
C ASN A 500 44.59 6.27 -6.72
N ILE A 501 45.28 5.57 -7.62
CA ILE A 501 45.46 4.12 -7.55
C ILE A 501 46.84 3.71 -8.05
N THR A 502 47.48 2.80 -7.32
CA THR A 502 48.67 2.07 -7.74
C THR A 502 48.31 0.59 -7.81
N ILE A 503 48.65 -0.06 -8.91
CA ILE A 503 48.38 -1.47 -9.15
C ILE A 503 49.70 -2.13 -9.50
N HIS A 504 50.01 -3.22 -8.81
CA HIS A 504 51.13 -4.08 -9.12
C HIS A 504 50.60 -5.52 -9.28
N ILE A 505 50.81 -6.12 -10.43
CA ILE A 505 50.38 -7.50 -10.71
C ILE A 505 51.61 -8.30 -11.09
N GLU A 506 51.77 -9.44 -10.42
CA GLU A 506 52.75 -10.44 -10.78
C GLU A 506 52.04 -11.74 -11.11
N GLN A 507 52.36 -12.30 -12.28
CA GLN A 507 51.80 -13.56 -12.73
C GLN A 507 52.92 -14.55 -13.00
N THR A 508 52.79 -15.73 -12.41
CA THR A 508 53.56 -16.93 -12.74
C THR A 508 52.61 -18.02 -13.24
N PRO A 509 53.11 -19.15 -13.76
CA PRO A 509 52.25 -20.26 -14.17
C PRO A 509 51.35 -20.82 -13.05
N GLU A 510 51.77 -20.69 -11.79
CA GLU A 510 51.09 -21.30 -10.64
C GLU A 510 50.19 -20.32 -9.86
N LYS A 511 50.49 -19.02 -9.92
CA LYS A 511 49.81 -18.02 -9.11
C LYS A 511 49.81 -16.64 -9.75
N THR A 512 48.78 -15.86 -9.42
CA THR A 512 48.69 -14.43 -9.69
C THR A 512 48.61 -13.69 -8.37
N THR A 513 49.45 -12.68 -8.20
CA THR A 513 49.41 -11.78 -7.05
C THR A 513 49.16 -10.35 -7.51
N SER A 514 48.16 -9.70 -6.96
CA SER A 514 47.84 -8.30 -7.24
C SER A 514 47.93 -7.50 -5.94
N GLN A 515 48.61 -6.36 -5.99
CA GLN A 515 48.64 -5.37 -4.92
C GLN A 515 48.02 -4.08 -5.46
N ILE A 516 46.99 -3.59 -4.78
CA ILE A 516 46.25 -2.40 -5.14
C ILE A 516 46.35 -1.44 -3.97
N LYS A 517 46.88 -0.25 -4.20
CA LYS A 517 46.96 0.82 -3.19
C LYS A 517 46.09 1.99 -3.61
N THR A 518 45.25 2.44 -2.71
CA THR A 518 44.41 3.63 -2.88
C THR A 518 44.57 4.56 -1.67
N LYS A 519 43.85 5.68 -1.65
CA LYS A 519 43.78 6.55 -0.46
C LYS A 519 43.07 5.90 0.72
N GLU A 520 42.25 4.89 0.47
CA GLU A 520 41.37 4.26 1.47
C GLU A 520 42.02 3.00 2.07
N GLY A 521 42.98 2.39 1.39
CA GLY A 521 43.70 1.23 1.90
C GLY A 521 44.54 0.50 0.86
N ASP A 522 45.23 -0.52 1.36
CA ASP A 522 46.10 -1.43 0.62
C ASP A 522 45.45 -2.83 0.56
N LEU A 523 45.13 -3.29 -0.65
CA LEU A 523 44.55 -4.59 -0.92
C LEU A 523 45.57 -5.50 -1.62
N ALA A 524 45.84 -6.65 -1.02
CA ALA A 524 46.59 -7.73 -1.66
C ALA A 524 45.66 -8.90 -2.01
N ILE A 525 45.76 -9.37 -3.24
CA ILE A 525 45.00 -10.50 -3.77
C ILE A 525 45.99 -11.57 -4.22
N GLU A 526 45.89 -12.76 -3.65
CA GLU A 526 46.68 -13.92 -4.08
C GLU A 526 45.71 -14.97 -4.65
N GLN A 527 45.90 -15.36 -5.90
CA GLN A 527 45.06 -16.33 -6.61
C GLN A 527 45.91 -17.47 -7.16
N SER A 528 45.49 -18.70 -6.88
CA SER A 528 46.01 -19.93 -7.48
C SER A 528 44.86 -20.79 -8.02
N SER A 529 45.17 -21.94 -8.61
CA SER A 529 44.15 -22.92 -9.00
C SER A 529 43.37 -23.51 -7.80
N LEU A 530 43.92 -23.43 -6.59
CA LEU A 530 43.37 -24.07 -5.38
C LEU A 530 42.79 -23.07 -4.37
N SER A 531 43.23 -21.81 -4.41
CA SER A 531 42.93 -20.82 -3.38
C SER A 531 42.78 -19.41 -3.93
N THR A 532 41.99 -18.59 -3.22
CA THR A 532 41.96 -17.14 -3.40
C THR A 532 42.00 -16.47 -2.04
N LYS A 533 42.95 -15.56 -1.84
CA LYS A 533 43.16 -14.84 -0.59
C LYS A 533 43.13 -13.35 -0.84
N TYR A 534 42.30 -12.64 -0.09
CA TYR A 534 42.22 -11.18 -0.06
C TYR A 534 42.72 -10.70 1.31
N THR A 535 43.67 -9.78 1.31
CA THR A 535 44.20 -9.13 2.51
C THR A 535 44.07 -7.63 2.34
N LEU A 536 43.09 -7.02 3.00
CA LEU A 536 42.89 -5.58 3.02
C LEU A 536 43.46 -5.00 4.32
N ASN A 537 44.24 -3.94 4.21
CA ASN A 537 44.71 -3.14 5.33
C ASN A 537 44.32 -1.68 5.12
N THR A 538 43.71 -1.07 6.13
CA THR A 538 43.31 0.33 6.16
C THR A 538 43.82 0.97 7.46
N SER A 539 43.70 2.29 7.60
CA SER A 539 43.98 2.97 8.88
C SER A 539 43.02 2.55 10.00
N GLU A 540 41.84 2.02 9.67
CA GLU A 540 40.77 1.68 10.61
C GLU A 540 40.71 0.18 10.95
N GLY A 541 41.53 -0.64 10.30
CA GLY A 541 41.53 -2.09 10.53
C GLY A 541 42.03 -2.92 9.35
N SER A 542 41.93 -4.24 9.50
CA SER A 542 42.32 -5.23 8.49
C SER A 542 41.25 -6.30 8.29
N LEU A 543 41.19 -6.82 7.06
CA LEU A 543 40.26 -7.85 6.64
C LEU A 543 41.01 -8.90 5.83
N LEU A 544 40.99 -10.14 6.31
CA LEU A 544 41.53 -11.31 5.62
C LEU A 544 40.37 -12.22 5.20
N ILE A 545 40.32 -12.57 3.92
CA ILE A 545 39.35 -13.54 3.39
C ILE A 545 40.14 -14.59 2.62
N ILE A 546 40.01 -15.86 3.00
CA ILE A 546 40.63 -16.99 2.33
C ILE A 546 39.53 -17.92 1.82
N LYS A 547 39.53 -18.20 0.53
CA LYS A 547 38.68 -19.19 -0.12
C LYS A 547 39.51 -20.38 -0.58
N GLU A 548 39.26 -21.54 -0.02
CA GLU A 548 39.94 -22.80 -0.37
C GLU A 548 38.94 -23.94 -0.38
N LYS A 549 38.94 -24.77 -1.44
CA LYS A 549 38.11 -25.99 -1.53
C LYS A 549 36.61 -25.79 -1.20
N GLY A 550 36.05 -24.65 -1.62
CA GLY A 550 34.64 -24.31 -1.39
C GLY A 550 34.32 -23.71 -0.01
N GLN A 551 35.29 -23.65 0.90
CA GLN A 551 35.13 -23.00 2.20
C GLN A 551 35.67 -21.57 2.16
N ILE A 552 35.04 -20.68 2.94
CA ILE A 552 35.47 -19.29 3.13
C ILE A 552 35.84 -19.11 4.59
N LYS A 553 37.10 -18.76 4.86
CA LYS A 553 37.59 -18.31 6.16
C LYS A 553 37.72 -16.80 6.13
N LYS A 554 37.36 -16.16 7.23
CA LYS A 554 37.35 -14.71 7.35
C LYS A 554 37.85 -14.30 8.72
N ASP A 555 38.86 -13.44 8.75
CA ASP A 555 39.35 -12.78 9.95
C ASP A 555 39.21 -11.26 9.79
N VAL A 556 38.71 -10.58 10.82
CA VAL A 556 38.46 -9.14 10.82
C VAL A 556 39.05 -8.51 12.06
N PHE A 557 39.76 -7.42 11.89
CA PHE A 557 40.20 -6.55 12.97
C PHE A 557 39.72 -5.12 12.67
N GLY A 558 38.71 -4.63 13.39
CA GLY A 558 38.07 -3.33 13.16
C GLY A 558 36.59 -3.44 12.80
N ASN A 559 35.99 -2.37 12.26
CA ASN A 559 34.58 -2.36 11.87
C ASN A 559 34.38 -3.11 10.55
N GLU A 560 33.74 -4.28 10.63
CA GLU A 560 33.52 -5.15 9.47
C GLU A 560 32.74 -4.48 8.34
N ALA A 561 31.70 -3.70 8.65
CA ALA A 561 30.87 -3.06 7.63
C ALA A 561 31.64 -1.97 6.87
N HIS A 562 32.44 -1.19 7.59
CA HIS A 562 33.33 -0.18 7.00
C HIS A 562 34.41 -0.83 6.14
N LEU A 563 35.14 -1.82 6.66
CA LEU A 563 36.20 -2.52 5.93
C LEU A 563 35.67 -3.24 4.68
N ARG A 564 34.43 -3.74 4.72
CA ARG A 564 33.75 -4.29 3.54
C ARG A 564 33.48 -3.23 2.48
N LYS A 565 33.02 -2.05 2.89
CA LYS A 565 32.80 -0.94 1.95
C LYS A 565 34.10 -0.51 1.27
N VAL A 566 35.17 -0.34 2.04
CA VAL A 566 36.51 0.00 1.49
C VAL A 566 37.01 -1.08 0.53
N LEU A 567 36.78 -2.37 0.86
CA LEU A 567 37.12 -3.46 -0.06
C LEU A 567 36.37 -3.32 -1.40
N ASP A 568 35.06 -3.03 -1.35
CA ASP A 568 34.21 -2.89 -2.53
C ASP A 568 34.67 -1.70 -3.39
N ASP A 569 34.94 -0.56 -2.77
CA ASP A 569 35.39 0.68 -3.44
C ASP A 569 36.75 0.47 -4.16
N ILE A 570 37.71 -0.20 -3.50
CA ILE A 570 39.02 -0.54 -4.10
C ILE A 570 38.86 -1.53 -5.27
N MET A 571 38.00 -2.54 -5.13
CA MET A 571 37.78 -3.56 -6.17
C MET A 571 37.10 -3.00 -7.42
N GLU A 572 36.14 -2.09 -7.25
CA GLU A 572 35.49 -1.39 -8.35
C GLU A 572 36.49 -0.50 -9.11
N ALA A 573 37.30 0.29 -8.39
CA ALA A 573 38.37 1.09 -8.98
C ALA A 573 39.37 0.22 -9.74
N TYR A 574 39.73 -0.94 -9.19
CA TYR A 574 40.62 -1.90 -9.84
C TYR A 574 40.03 -2.46 -11.14
N LYS A 575 38.76 -2.89 -11.12
CA LYS A 575 38.08 -3.44 -12.30
C LYS A 575 37.98 -2.40 -13.42
N ASN A 576 37.46 -1.21 -13.12
CA ASN A 576 37.31 -0.13 -14.09
C ASN A 576 38.66 0.19 -14.73
N LYS A 577 39.75 0.17 -13.95
CA LYS A 577 41.07 0.47 -14.48
C LYS A 577 41.64 -0.62 -15.38
N LEU A 578 41.39 -1.90 -15.07
CA LEU A 578 41.77 -2.99 -15.96
C LEU A 578 41.00 -2.92 -17.29
N GLU A 579 39.72 -2.55 -17.27
CA GLU A 579 38.91 -2.34 -18.48
C GLU A 579 39.46 -1.19 -19.33
N GLU A 580 39.80 -0.04 -18.74
CA GLU A 580 40.43 1.09 -19.44
C GLU A 580 41.80 0.76 -20.09
N LEU A 581 42.51 -0.21 -19.52
CA LEU A 581 43.78 -0.69 -20.05
C LEU A 581 43.60 -1.78 -21.12
N ASN A 582 42.35 -2.14 -21.46
CA ASN A 582 41.99 -3.26 -22.33
C ASN A 582 42.62 -4.59 -21.87
N LEU A 583 42.71 -4.78 -20.55
CA LEU A 583 43.26 -5.99 -19.93
C LEU A 583 42.17 -6.98 -19.51
N THR A 584 40.91 -6.69 -19.82
CA THR A 584 39.76 -7.55 -19.59
C THR A 584 39.25 -8.11 -20.90
N SER A 585 38.97 -9.41 -20.94
CA SER A 585 38.49 -10.14 -22.13
C SER A 585 37.13 -9.69 -22.63
#